data_AF-A0A117LWQ9-F1
#
_entry.id   AF-A0A117LWQ9-F1
#
_cell.length_a   1.000
_cell.length_b   1.000
_cell.length_c   1.000
_cell.angle_alpha   90.00
_cell.angle_beta   90.00
_cell.angle_gamma   90.00
#
_symmetry.space_group_name_H-M   'P 1'
#
loop_
_entity.id
_entity.type
_entity.pdbx_description
1 polymer ?
#
loop_
_entity_poly.entity_id
_entity_poly.type
_entity_poly.pdbx_seq_one_letter_code
_entity_poly.pdbx_strand_id
1 'polypeptide(L)'
;VNIAWCGQSITMSKEEWLAIARDDLDLKLHLDALYEIFRDANILGSLINPKKEIENNTLFARNWEKVSLLLERRIIKPNNIDTDSYGILAQGIDKALRLLGDKYQLVITNVPYLARGKQASKLYDYCEKNYNTSKSDLATVFLERCIEFCDSNGTTSLVLPQNWLFLKTYKELRENLLKHHKWDFIGLLGAKAFQTPMWDFNVLLLIIPRFYVQSTHITL
;
A
#
# COMPACT_ATOMS: atom_id res chain seq x y z
N VAL A 1 -0.91 0.51 21.14
CA VAL A 1 -0.80 1.32 19.91
C VAL A 1 0.13 0.60 18.95
N ASN A 2 -0.40 0.01 17.87
CA ASN A 2 0.39 -0.64 16.84
C ASN A 2 0.85 0.41 15.82
N ILE A 3 1.81 1.26 16.19
CA ILE A 3 2.53 2.06 15.19
C ILE A 3 3.50 1.09 14.51
N ALA A 4 3.22 0.75 13.26
CA ALA A 4 4.22 0.11 12.42
C ALA A 4 4.90 1.18 11.59
N TRP A 5 6.19 1.36 11.89
CA TRP A 5 7.04 2.26 11.16
C TRP A 5 7.62 1.50 9.95
N CYS A 6 6.91 1.52 8.83
CA CYS A 6 7.31 0.85 7.59
C CYS A 6 8.31 1.67 6.74
N GLY A 7 8.94 2.70 7.32
CA GLY A 7 9.72 3.71 6.59
C GLY A 7 11.24 3.53 6.59
N GLN A 8 11.78 2.56 7.35
CA GLN A 8 13.19 2.23 7.26
C GLN A 8 13.42 1.23 6.13
N SER A 9 14.20 1.64 5.13
CA SER A 9 14.78 0.70 4.16
C SER A 9 15.77 -0.22 4.86
N ILE A 10 15.93 -1.43 4.34
CA ILE A 10 17.04 -2.30 4.73
C ILE A 10 18.34 -1.60 4.30
N THR A 11 19.12 -1.11 5.26
CA THR A 11 20.35 -0.34 5.00
C THR A 11 21.57 -1.21 4.73
N MET A 12 21.50 -2.50 5.06
CA MET A 12 22.59 -3.46 4.87
C MET A 12 22.52 -4.11 3.49
N SER A 13 23.62 -4.73 3.07
CA SER A 13 23.64 -5.51 1.83
C SER A 13 22.74 -6.75 1.93
N LYS A 14 22.33 -7.28 0.78
CA LYS A 14 21.52 -8.49 0.71
C LYS A 14 22.25 -9.69 1.35
N GLU A 15 23.55 -9.78 1.14
CA GLU A 15 24.40 -10.83 1.69
C GLU A 15 24.43 -10.81 3.22
N GLU A 16 24.61 -9.62 3.83
CA GLU A 16 24.57 -9.43 5.28
C GLU A 16 23.19 -9.75 5.86
N TRP A 17 22.12 -9.34 5.17
CA TRP A 17 20.74 -9.61 5.56
C TRP A 17 20.44 -11.12 5.59
N LEU A 18 20.88 -11.84 4.56
CA LEU A 18 20.68 -13.29 4.49
C LEU A 18 21.56 -14.06 5.48
N ALA A 19 22.69 -13.51 5.91
CA ALA A 19 23.55 -14.11 6.92
C ALA A 19 22.88 -14.22 8.30
N ILE A 20 21.85 -13.40 8.58
CA ILE A 20 21.03 -13.48 9.80
C ILE A 20 20.39 -14.87 9.94
N ALA A 21 20.07 -15.53 8.81
CA ALA A 21 19.47 -16.85 8.81
C ALA A 21 20.43 -17.97 9.23
N ARG A 22 21.75 -17.73 9.23
CA ARG A 22 22.78 -18.76 9.43
C ARG A 22 22.51 -19.97 8.52
N ASP A 23 22.32 -21.15 9.10
CA ASP A 23 22.07 -22.41 8.39
C ASP A 23 20.56 -22.74 8.23
N ASP A 24 19.64 -21.90 8.75
CA ASP A 24 18.20 -22.09 8.57
C ASP A 24 17.79 -21.67 7.15
N LEU A 25 17.68 -22.66 6.25
CA LEU A 25 17.29 -22.46 4.86
C LEU A 25 15.91 -21.81 4.71
N ASP A 26 14.95 -22.16 5.58
CA ASP A 26 13.59 -21.61 5.50
C ASP A 26 13.56 -20.15 5.97
N LEU A 27 14.33 -19.81 7.02
CA LEU A 27 14.53 -18.42 7.42
C LEU A 27 15.23 -17.62 6.32
N LYS A 28 16.23 -18.21 5.66
CA LYS A 28 16.94 -17.55 4.55
C LYS A 28 16.01 -17.22 3.40
N LEU A 29 15.15 -18.15 3.00
CA LEU A 29 14.11 -17.93 1.97
C LEU A 29 13.11 -16.85 2.39
N HIS A 30 12.68 -16.84 3.66
CA HIS A 30 11.77 -15.81 4.20
C HIS A 30 12.42 -14.42 4.18
N LEU A 31 13.65 -14.31 4.68
CA LEU A 31 14.41 -13.06 4.70
C LEU A 31 14.68 -12.54 3.29
N ASP A 32 14.99 -13.42 2.34
CA ASP A 32 15.19 -13.04 0.93
C ASP A 32 13.93 -12.39 0.33
N ALA A 33 12.76 -12.97 0.59
CA ALA A 33 11.49 -12.41 0.15
C ALA A 33 11.20 -11.05 0.81
N LEU A 34 11.43 -10.92 2.13
CA LEU A 34 11.31 -9.64 2.83
C LEU A 34 12.25 -8.58 2.24
N TYR A 35 13.48 -8.97 1.87
CA TYR A 35 14.43 -8.05 1.27
C TYR A 35 13.93 -7.48 -0.05
N GLU A 36 13.48 -8.33 -0.97
CA GLU A 36 13.00 -7.88 -2.27
C GLU A 36 11.73 -7.03 -2.18
N ILE A 37 10.84 -7.32 -1.22
CA ILE A 37 9.62 -6.53 -1.01
C ILE A 37 9.94 -5.15 -0.39
N PHE A 38 10.90 -5.07 0.55
CA PHE A 38 11.13 -3.87 1.37
C PHE A 38 12.41 -3.08 1.05
N ARG A 39 13.23 -3.51 0.08
CA ARG A 39 14.45 -2.80 -0.33
C ARG A 39 14.22 -1.31 -0.69
N ASP A 40 13.04 -0.99 -1.22
CA ASP A 40 12.65 0.36 -1.65
C ASP A 40 11.59 1.00 -0.70
N ALA A 41 11.44 0.49 0.53
CA ALA A 41 10.40 0.92 1.46
C ALA A 41 10.50 2.39 1.88
N ASN A 42 11.70 2.97 1.87
CA ASN A 42 11.91 4.39 2.12
C ASN A 42 11.26 5.31 1.06
N ILE A 43 11.07 4.80 -0.16
CA ILE A 43 10.46 5.53 -1.28
C ILE A 43 8.97 5.18 -1.39
N LEU A 44 8.64 3.89 -1.31
CA LEU A 44 7.29 3.40 -1.59
C LEU A 44 6.36 3.46 -0.36
N GLY A 45 6.91 3.28 0.84
CA GLY A 45 6.14 3.26 2.08
C GLY A 45 4.94 2.32 2.01
N SER A 46 3.76 2.82 2.35
CA SER A 46 2.52 2.04 2.36
C SER A 46 1.92 1.73 0.97
N LEU A 47 2.53 2.23 -0.11
CA LEU A 47 2.18 1.77 -1.46
C LEU A 47 2.62 0.35 -1.72
N ILE A 48 3.63 -0.15 -0.99
CA ILE A 48 4.05 -1.54 -1.08
C ILE A 48 2.82 -2.42 -0.89
N ASN A 49 2.54 -3.22 -1.91
CA ASN A 49 1.48 -4.21 -1.89
C ASN A 49 2.13 -5.59 -1.93
N PRO A 50 2.31 -6.24 -0.76
CA PRO A 50 2.93 -7.55 -0.68
C PRO A 50 2.32 -8.52 -1.69
N LYS A 51 0.98 -8.59 -1.80
CA LYS A 51 0.30 -9.52 -2.73
C LYS A 51 0.68 -9.26 -4.19
N LYS A 52 0.72 -8.00 -4.64
CA LYS A 52 1.14 -7.64 -6.01
C LYS A 52 2.64 -7.86 -6.23
N GLU A 53 3.49 -7.53 -5.26
CA GLU A 53 4.94 -7.77 -5.37
C GLU A 53 5.26 -9.26 -5.48
N ILE A 54 4.48 -10.06 -4.75
CA ILE A 54 4.49 -11.50 -4.76
C ILE A 54 4.06 -12.05 -6.13
N GLU A 55 2.92 -11.59 -6.66
CA GLU A 55 2.37 -12.06 -7.94
C GLU A 55 3.28 -11.67 -9.13
N ASN A 56 3.95 -10.52 -9.04
CA ASN A 56 4.73 -9.96 -10.15
C ASN A 56 6.22 -10.39 -10.16
N ASN A 57 6.75 -11.02 -9.11
CA ASN A 57 8.17 -11.36 -9.04
C ASN A 57 8.48 -12.75 -9.61
N THR A 58 9.01 -12.75 -10.83
CA THR A 58 9.42 -13.96 -11.58
C THR A 58 10.66 -14.65 -11.05
N LEU A 59 11.53 -13.95 -10.31
CA LEU A 59 12.79 -14.49 -9.76
C LEU A 59 12.57 -15.60 -8.72
N PHE A 60 11.41 -15.66 -8.07
CA PHE A 60 11.05 -16.66 -7.06
C PHE A 60 10.18 -17.82 -7.57
N ALA A 61 9.85 -17.85 -8.88
CA ALA A 61 8.86 -18.79 -9.43
C ALA A 61 9.16 -20.28 -9.14
N ARG A 62 10.42 -20.66 -8.88
CA ARG A 62 10.79 -22.04 -8.50
C ARG A 62 10.40 -22.44 -7.07
N ASN A 63 10.36 -21.49 -6.13
CA ASN A 63 10.08 -21.75 -4.71
C ASN A 63 8.89 -20.93 -4.19
N TRP A 64 8.11 -20.33 -5.09
CA TRP A 64 7.09 -19.34 -4.76
C TRP A 64 6.02 -19.89 -3.82
N GLU A 65 5.47 -21.08 -4.09
CA GLU A 65 4.49 -21.72 -3.21
C GLU A 65 5.04 -21.90 -1.80
N LYS A 66 6.31 -22.33 -1.69
CA LYS A 66 6.99 -22.49 -0.39
C LYS A 66 7.18 -21.14 0.31
N VAL A 67 7.61 -20.10 -0.41
CA VAL A 67 7.80 -18.75 0.14
C VAL A 67 6.46 -18.15 0.57
N SER A 68 5.40 -18.26 -0.23
CA SER A 68 4.05 -17.78 0.11
C SER A 68 3.55 -18.45 1.40
N LEU A 69 3.68 -19.77 1.49
CA LEU A 69 3.31 -20.53 2.68
C LEU A 69 4.14 -20.13 3.90
N LEU A 70 5.43 -19.86 3.73
CA LEU A 70 6.30 -19.38 4.80
C LEU A 70 5.91 -17.97 5.25
N LEU A 71 5.64 -17.04 4.33
CA LEU A 71 5.22 -15.67 4.64
C LEU A 71 3.87 -15.65 5.38
N GLU A 72 2.93 -16.50 4.99
CA GLU A 72 1.64 -16.64 5.66
C GLU A 72 1.79 -17.22 7.08
N ARG A 73 2.61 -18.27 7.23
CA ARG A 73 2.68 -19.07 8.46
C ARG A 73 3.73 -18.60 9.47
N ARG A 74 4.81 -17.97 9.02
CA ARG A 74 5.98 -17.64 9.85
C ARG A 74 5.85 -16.21 10.37
N ILE A 75 5.61 -16.09 11.66
CA ILE A 75 5.86 -14.84 12.40
C ILE A 75 7.27 -14.97 12.95
N ILE A 76 8.14 -14.01 12.66
CA ILE A 76 9.43 -13.92 13.35
C ILE A 76 9.13 -13.56 14.81
N LYS A 77 9.25 -14.55 15.71
CA LYS A 77 9.01 -14.33 17.15
C LYS A 77 10.23 -13.65 17.80
N PRO A 78 10.02 -12.86 18.88
CA PRO A 78 11.09 -12.18 19.61
C PRO A 78 12.28 -13.07 19.99
N ASN A 79 12.04 -14.36 20.25
CA ASN A 79 13.05 -15.31 20.71
C ASN A 79 13.69 -16.15 19.60
N ASN A 80 13.30 -15.96 18.33
CA ASN A 80 13.74 -16.83 17.21
C ASN A 80 15.02 -16.33 16.52
N ILE A 81 15.43 -15.10 16.77
CA ILE A 81 16.66 -14.49 16.26
C ILE A 81 17.33 -13.85 17.46
N ASP A 82 18.66 -13.92 17.55
CA ASP A 82 19.40 -13.21 18.60
C ASP A 82 18.90 -11.76 18.68
N THR A 83 18.63 -11.29 19.89
CA THR A 83 18.03 -9.98 20.23
C THR A 83 18.96 -8.79 19.94
N ASP A 84 19.85 -8.95 18.98
CA ASP A 84 20.66 -7.89 18.41
C ASP A 84 19.80 -7.01 17.47
N SER A 85 20.33 -5.85 17.10
CA SER A 85 19.63 -4.84 16.28
C SER A 85 19.02 -5.42 14.98
N TYR A 86 19.63 -6.46 14.40
CA TYR A 86 19.19 -7.07 13.15
C TYR A 86 17.95 -7.96 13.31
N GLY A 87 17.84 -8.70 14.42
CA GLY A 87 16.65 -9.49 14.73
C GLY A 87 15.43 -8.60 14.92
N ILE A 88 15.62 -7.44 15.57
CA ILE A 88 14.57 -6.42 15.76
C ILE A 88 14.12 -5.84 14.41
N LEU A 89 15.06 -5.53 13.51
CA LEU A 89 14.73 -5.03 12.17
C LEU A 89 13.93 -6.06 11.35
N ALA A 90 14.36 -7.33 11.34
CA ALA A 90 13.64 -8.41 10.67
C ALA A 90 12.21 -8.58 11.19
N GLN A 91 12.01 -8.52 12.51
CA GLN A 91 10.69 -8.55 13.12
C GLN A 91 9.84 -7.33 12.74
N GLY A 92 10.44 -6.15 12.68
CA GLY A 92 9.77 -4.92 12.25
C GLY A 92 9.27 -5.00 10.81
N ILE A 93 10.11 -5.54 9.91
CA ILE A 93 9.76 -5.72 8.49
C ILE A 93 8.71 -6.81 8.31
N ASP A 94 8.80 -7.93 9.03
CA ASP A 94 7.76 -8.98 9.02
C ASP A 94 6.40 -8.44 9.49
N LYS A 95 6.40 -7.60 10.54
CA LYS A 95 5.19 -6.91 10.99
C LYS A 95 4.65 -5.93 9.94
N ALA A 96 5.53 -5.20 9.25
CA ALA A 96 5.12 -4.30 8.17
C ALA A 96 4.51 -5.08 6.99
N LEU A 97 5.08 -6.23 6.63
CA LEU A 97 4.54 -7.13 5.59
C LEU A 97 3.08 -7.49 5.89
N ARG A 98 2.80 -7.91 7.13
CA ARG A 98 1.44 -8.29 7.56
C ARG A 98 0.47 -7.12 7.46
N LEU A 99 0.85 -5.97 8.02
CA LEU A 99 -0.01 -4.79 8.01
C LEU A 99 -0.28 -4.26 6.59
N LEU A 100 0.68 -4.41 5.67
CA LEU A 100 0.51 -4.01 4.27
C LEU A 100 -0.19 -5.07 3.41
N GLY A 101 -0.23 -6.33 3.87
CA GLY A 101 -0.92 -7.43 3.22
C GLY A 101 -2.37 -7.65 3.69
N ASP A 102 -2.68 -7.18 4.90
CA ASP A 102 -3.98 -7.35 5.55
C ASP A 102 -5.08 -6.48 4.93
N LYS A 103 -6.32 -6.82 5.30
CA LYS A 103 -7.52 -6.08 4.95
C LYS A 103 -8.16 -5.50 6.21
N TYR A 104 -8.79 -4.34 6.06
CA TYR A 104 -9.35 -3.57 7.17
C TYR A 104 -10.80 -3.20 6.92
N GLN A 105 -11.61 -3.19 7.98
CA GLN A 105 -13.01 -2.74 7.90
C GLN A 105 -13.11 -1.22 7.75
N LEU A 106 -12.13 -0.47 8.24
CA LEU A 106 -12.08 0.99 8.07
C LEU A 106 -10.68 1.40 7.62
N VAL A 107 -10.60 2.06 6.47
CA VAL A 107 -9.38 2.69 5.96
C VAL A 107 -9.63 4.18 5.87
N ILE A 108 -8.97 4.96 6.73
CA ILE A 108 -9.13 6.42 6.78
C ILE A 108 -7.77 7.11 6.72
N THR A 109 -7.59 8.05 5.81
CA THR A 109 -6.34 8.81 5.71
C THR A 109 -6.48 10.12 4.95
N ASN A 110 -5.57 11.05 5.24
CA ASN A 110 -5.25 12.19 4.39
C ASN A 110 -3.97 11.84 3.62
N VAL A 111 -4.12 11.53 2.33
CA VAL A 111 -3.04 10.95 1.52
C VAL A 111 -1.98 12.01 1.17
N PRO A 112 -0.73 11.61 0.86
CA PRO A 112 0.28 12.56 0.40
C PRO A 112 -0.06 13.11 -0.99
N TYR A 113 0.14 14.42 -1.18
CA TYR A 113 -0.16 15.11 -2.44
C TYR A 113 1.14 15.34 -3.21
N LEU A 114 1.32 14.61 -4.31
CA LEU A 114 2.53 14.69 -5.12
C LEU A 114 2.21 14.38 -6.58
N ALA A 115 2.17 15.44 -7.39
CA ALA A 115 1.97 15.32 -8.83
C ALA A 115 3.06 14.48 -9.48
N ARG A 116 2.70 13.70 -10.51
CA ARG A 116 3.57 12.76 -11.23
C ARG A 116 4.94 13.34 -11.61
N GLY A 117 4.98 14.58 -12.11
CA GLY A 117 6.23 15.23 -12.54
C GLY A 117 7.22 15.57 -11.41
N LYS A 118 6.82 15.42 -10.14
CA LYS A 118 7.67 15.65 -8.96
C LYS A 118 8.08 14.35 -8.26
N GLN A 119 7.66 13.20 -8.78
CA GLN A 119 7.98 11.90 -8.18
C GLN A 119 9.43 11.52 -8.51
N ALA A 120 10.14 10.93 -7.55
CA ALA A 120 11.43 10.29 -7.81
C ALA A 120 11.26 9.13 -8.81
N SER A 121 12.29 8.84 -9.60
CA SER A 121 12.23 7.83 -10.68
C SER A 121 11.63 6.51 -10.24
N LYS A 122 12.06 5.98 -9.08
CA LYS A 122 11.56 4.72 -8.54
C LYS A 122 10.06 4.73 -8.20
N LEU A 123 9.58 5.83 -7.61
CA LEU A 123 8.15 5.99 -7.29
C LEU A 123 7.33 6.15 -8.58
N TYR A 124 7.86 6.90 -9.54
CA TYR A 124 7.25 7.07 -10.86
C TYR A 124 7.09 5.71 -11.55
N ASP A 125 8.17 4.94 -11.66
CA ASP A 125 8.17 3.61 -12.30
C ASP A 125 7.20 2.66 -11.60
N TYR A 126 7.13 2.72 -10.27
CA TYR A 126 6.18 1.95 -9.48
C TYR A 126 4.73 2.28 -9.82
N CYS A 127 4.40 3.58 -9.87
CA CYS A 127 3.06 4.05 -10.23
C CYS A 127 2.71 3.68 -11.67
N GLU A 128 3.66 3.82 -12.60
CA GLU A 128 3.47 3.44 -14.01
C GLU A 128 3.16 1.95 -14.18
N LYS A 129 3.88 1.09 -13.44
CA LYS A 129 3.72 -0.37 -13.54
C LYS A 129 2.41 -0.85 -12.91
N ASN A 130 2.02 -0.29 -11.76
CA ASN A 130 0.98 -0.89 -10.91
C ASN A 130 -0.37 -0.16 -10.93
N TYR A 131 -0.43 1.07 -11.44
CA TYR A 131 -1.58 1.97 -11.29
C TYR A 131 -1.88 2.75 -12.59
N ASN A 132 -2.20 2.01 -13.66
CA ASN A 132 -2.40 2.56 -15.00
C ASN A 132 -3.35 3.77 -15.05
N THR A 133 -4.46 3.73 -14.30
CA THR A 133 -5.51 4.76 -14.32
C THR A 133 -5.27 5.91 -13.34
N SER A 134 -4.57 5.69 -12.23
CA SER A 134 -4.39 6.69 -11.17
C SER A 134 -2.98 7.28 -11.07
N LYS A 135 -2.01 6.83 -11.86
CA LYS A 135 -0.60 7.28 -11.84
C LYS A 135 -0.35 8.78 -12.04
N SER A 136 -1.35 9.55 -12.44
CA SER A 136 -1.19 11.00 -12.70
C SER A 136 -0.95 11.82 -11.44
N ASP A 137 -1.36 11.34 -10.27
CA ASP A 137 -1.09 11.95 -8.97
C ASP A 137 -0.95 10.86 -7.90
N LEU A 138 -0.02 11.06 -6.96
CA LEU A 138 0.18 10.13 -5.84
C LEU A 138 -1.09 9.99 -4.99
N ALA A 139 -1.87 11.06 -4.83
CA ALA A 139 -3.11 11.03 -4.08
C ALA A 139 -4.13 10.05 -4.69
N THR A 140 -4.25 10.02 -6.02
CA THR A 140 -5.15 9.07 -6.71
C THR A 140 -4.61 7.64 -6.69
N VAL A 141 -3.29 7.45 -6.70
CA VAL A 141 -2.69 6.13 -6.48
C VAL A 141 -3.05 5.60 -5.09
N PHE A 142 -2.97 6.45 -4.07
CA PHE A 142 -3.37 6.08 -2.72
C PHE A 142 -4.87 5.82 -2.59
N LEU A 143 -5.74 6.49 -3.36
CA LEU A 143 -7.16 6.17 -3.41
C LEU A 143 -7.38 4.70 -3.81
N GLU A 144 -6.78 4.26 -4.92
CA GLU A 144 -6.85 2.85 -5.33
C GLU A 144 -6.23 1.93 -4.28
N ARG A 145 -5.04 2.26 -3.75
CA ARG A 145 -4.38 1.47 -2.70
C ARG A 145 -5.22 1.35 -1.42
N CYS A 146 -5.94 2.39 -1.01
CA CYS A 146 -6.80 2.36 0.17
C CYS A 146 -8.08 1.56 -0.04
N ILE A 147 -8.61 1.52 -1.27
CA ILE A 147 -9.70 0.61 -1.64
C ILE A 147 -9.19 -0.84 -1.63
N GLU A 148 -7.94 -1.08 -2.06
CA GLU A 148 -7.30 -2.39 -1.93
C GLU A 148 -7.13 -2.80 -0.47
N PHE A 149 -6.75 -1.90 0.45
CA PHE A 149 -6.70 -2.22 1.88
C PHE A 149 -8.07 -2.53 2.49
N CYS A 150 -9.14 -2.03 1.88
CA CYS A 150 -10.48 -2.16 2.42
C CYS A 150 -11.07 -3.55 2.17
N ASP A 151 -11.58 -4.17 3.23
CA ASP A 151 -12.29 -5.44 3.17
C ASP A 151 -13.63 -5.29 2.43
N SER A 152 -14.20 -6.41 1.98
CA SER A 152 -15.48 -6.51 1.26
C SER A 152 -16.68 -5.92 2.01
N ASN A 153 -16.64 -5.84 3.34
CA ASN A 153 -17.66 -5.18 4.16
C ASN A 153 -17.11 -3.95 4.89
N GLY A 154 -16.06 -3.35 4.33
CA GLY A 154 -15.40 -2.18 4.90
C GLY A 154 -15.83 -0.85 4.27
N THR A 155 -15.24 0.23 4.77
CA THR A 155 -15.37 1.58 4.22
C THR A 155 -14.01 2.26 4.12
N THR A 156 -13.79 2.94 3.00
CA THR A 156 -12.63 3.80 2.77
C THR A 156 -13.07 5.27 2.85
N SER A 157 -12.37 6.07 3.65
CA SER A 157 -12.61 7.52 3.82
C SER A 157 -11.32 8.30 3.58
N LEU A 158 -11.28 9.10 2.52
CA LEU A 158 -10.05 9.74 2.06
C LEU A 158 -10.24 11.24 1.90
N VAL A 159 -9.26 12.01 2.39
CA VAL A 159 -9.10 13.40 2.00
C VAL A 159 -8.21 13.47 0.76
N LEU A 160 -8.69 14.10 -0.31
CA LEU A 160 -8.06 14.14 -1.63
C LEU A 160 -8.12 15.55 -2.24
N PRO A 161 -7.24 15.91 -3.18
CA PRO A 161 -7.44 17.08 -4.04
C PRO A 161 -8.72 16.93 -4.87
N GLN A 162 -9.37 18.03 -5.27
CA GLN A 162 -10.60 17.98 -6.07
C GLN A 162 -10.38 17.81 -7.59
N ASN A 163 -9.19 18.12 -8.08
CA ASN A 163 -8.88 18.20 -9.51
C ASN A 163 -9.20 16.92 -10.30
N TRP A 164 -9.00 15.75 -9.68
CA TRP A 164 -9.25 14.45 -10.33
C TRP A 164 -10.74 14.18 -10.58
N LEU A 165 -11.67 14.93 -9.98
CA LEU A 165 -13.11 14.80 -10.28
C LEU A 165 -13.48 15.33 -11.67
N PHE A 166 -12.73 16.29 -12.22
CA PHE A 166 -13.14 16.99 -13.45
C PHE A 166 -12.06 17.04 -14.54
N LEU A 167 -10.77 16.90 -14.22
CA LEU A 167 -9.72 16.93 -15.24
C LEU A 167 -9.80 15.71 -16.19
N LYS A 168 -9.59 15.94 -17.49
CA LYS A 168 -9.69 14.91 -18.54
C LYS A 168 -8.75 13.73 -18.31
N THR A 169 -7.56 13.98 -17.78
CA THR A 169 -6.53 12.96 -17.50
C THR A 169 -7.04 11.82 -16.59
N TYR A 170 -8.00 12.10 -15.70
CA TYR A 170 -8.54 11.12 -14.75
C TYR A 170 -9.88 10.51 -15.22
N LYS A 171 -10.25 10.67 -16.50
CA LYS A 171 -11.52 10.14 -17.02
C LYS A 171 -11.63 8.63 -16.82
N GLU A 172 -10.60 7.88 -17.18
CA GLU A 172 -10.58 6.42 -17.08
C GLU A 172 -10.67 5.95 -15.61
N LEU A 173 -9.95 6.62 -14.69
CA LEU A 173 -10.05 6.37 -13.26
C LEU A 173 -11.48 6.56 -12.75
N ARG A 174 -12.14 7.68 -13.10
CA ARG A 174 -13.52 7.94 -12.68
C ARG A 174 -14.49 6.89 -13.22
N GLU A 175 -14.36 6.52 -14.50
CA GLU A 175 -15.19 5.48 -15.09
C GLU A 175 -14.99 4.13 -14.38
N ASN A 176 -13.74 3.77 -14.08
CA ASN A 176 -13.43 2.54 -13.35
C ASN A 176 -14.04 2.55 -11.95
N LEU A 177 -13.87 3.64 -11.20
CA LEU A 177 -14.38 3.76 -9.84
C LEU A 177 -15.92 3.74 -9.79
N LEU A 178 -16.60 4.42 -10.71
CA LEU A 178 -18.07 4.48 -10.72
C LEU A 178 -18.71 3.16 -11.19
N LYS A 179 -18.02 2.38 -12.01
CA LYS A 179 -18.50 1.06 -12.45
C LYS A 179 -18.36 -0.02 -11.37
N HIS A 180 -17.31 0.05 -10.56
CA HIS A 180 -16.95 -1.02 -9.62
C HIS A 180 -17.19 -0.68 -8.15
N HIS A 181 -17.42 0.59 -7.82
CA HIS A 181 -17.61 1.03 -6.44
C HIS A 181 -18.79 1.98 -6.30
N LYS A 182 -19.52 1.83 -5.19
CA LYS A 182 -20.53 2.79 -4.75
C LYS A 182 -19.84 3.94 -4.04
N TRP A 183 -20.26 5.16 -4.34
CA TRP A 183 -19.78 6.36 -3.65
C TRP A 183 -20.90 6.84 -2.74
N ASP A 184 -20.71 6.76 -1.43
CA ASP A 184 -21.75 7.15 -0.48
C ASP A 184 -21.72 8.64 -0.18
N PHE A 185 -20.53 9.25 -0.19
CA PHE A 185 -20.38 10.65 0.15
C PHE A 185 -19.23 11.32 -0.59
N ILE A 186 -19.48 12.52 -1.10
CA ILE A 186 -18.46 13.46 -1.58
C ILE A 186 -18.70 14.80 -0.88
N GLY A 187 -17.85 15.14 0.08
CA GLY A 187 -17.85 16.44 0.74
C GLY A 187 -16.83 17.37 0.10
N LEU A 188 -17.28 18.41 -0.60
CA LEU A 188 -16.39 19.44 -1.14
C LEU A 188 -16.01 20.41 0.00
N LEU A 189 -14.81 20.26 0.55
CA LEU A 189 -14.35 21.07 1.69
C LEU A 189 -13.85 22.45 1.26
N GLY A 190 -13.37 22.58 0.02
CA GLY A 190 -12.93 23.85 -0.58
C GLY A 190 -11.49 24.24 -0.22
N ALA A 191 -11.09 25.43 -0.67
CA ALA A 191 -9.81 26.05 -0.35
C ALA A 191 -9.73 26.39 1.15
N LYS A 192 -8.53 26.41 1.74
CA LYS A 192 -8.28 26.70 3.18
C LYS A 192 -8.92 25.75 4.18
N ALA A 193 -9.46 24.61 3.73
CA ALA A 193 -9.91 23.55 4.64
C ALA A 193 -8.76 22.99 5.51
N PHE A 194 -7.51 23.14 5.05
CA PHE A 194 -6.30 22.90 5.82
C PHE A 194 -5.38 24.12 5.77
N GLN A 195 -4.63 24.36 6.85
CA GLN A 195 -3.59 25.38 6.87
C GLN A 195 -2.34 24.85 6.19
N THR A 196 -1.99 25.38 5.02
CA THR A 196 -0.79 24.98 4.26
C THR A 196 0.18 26.14 4.10
N PRO A 197 1.51 25.91 4.15
CA PRO A 197 2.50 26.94 3.84
C PRO A 197 2.52 27.40 2.37
N MET A 198 1.82 26.66 1.49
CA MET A 198 1.79 26.86 0.04
C MET A 198 0.39 27.32 -0.42
N TRP A 199 0.22 27.51 -1.74
CA TRP A 199 -1.05 27.85 -2.37
C TRP A 199 -2.21 26.95 -1.93
N ASP A 200 -3.36 27.57 -1.68
CA ASP A 200 -4.60 26.88 -1.36
C ASP A 200 -5.01 25.98 -2.54
N PHE A 201 -5.21 24.71 -2.26
CA PHE A 201 -5.82 23.77 -3.21
C PHE A 201 -7.17 23.31 -2.66
N ASN A 202 -8.13 23.12 -3.56
CA ASN A 202 -9.43 22.60 -3.19
C ASN A 202 -9.32 21.12 -2.83
N VAL A 203 -9.82 20.76 -1.65
CA VAL A 203 -9.84 19.38 -1.15
C VAL A 203 -11.26 18.87 -0.98
N LEU A 204 -11.41 17.55 -1.05
CA LEU A 204 -12.66 16.84 -0.77
C LEU A 204 -12.45 15.74 0.26
N LEU A 205 -13.54 15.35 0.90
CA LEU A 205 -13.68 14.11 1.64
C LEU A 205 -14.50 13.13 0.79
N LEU A 206 -13.94 11.96 0.48
CA LEU A 206 -14.61 10.90 -0.26
C LEU A 206 -14.84 9.69 0.64
N ILE A 207 -16.06 9.15 0.64
CA ILE A 207 -16.40 7.91 1.35
C ILE A 207 -16.91 6.87 0.36
N ILE A 208 -16.21 5.73 0.30
CA ILE A 208 -16.53 4.57 -0.55
C ILE A 208 -16.71 3.35 0.36
N PRO A 209 -17.95 2.86 0.57
CA PRO A 209 -18.15 1.55 1.16
C PRO A 209 -17.85 0.43 0.15
N ARG A 210 -17.55 -0.76 0.67
CA ARG A 210 -17.44 -1.98 -0.13
C ARG A 210 -18.62 -2.94 -0.01
N PHE A 211 -19.65 -2.60 0.77
CA PHE A 211 -20.85 -3.42 0.93
C PHE A 211 -21.47 -3.78 -0.42
N TYR A 212 -21.74 -5.07 -0.63
CA TYR A 212 -22.60 -5.50 -1.73
C TYR A 212 -23.99 -4.90 -1.52
N VAL A 213 -24.47 -4.14 -2.49
CA VAL A 213 -25.90 -3.85 -2.58
C VAL A 213 -26.57 -5.18 -2.93
N GLN A 214 -27.26 -5.79 -1.97
CA GLN A 214 -28.20 -6.87 -2.30
C GLN A 214 -29.20 -6.29 -3.31
N SER A 215 -29.34 -6.96 -4.44
CA SER A 215 -30.17 -6.57 -5.59
C SER A 215 -31.68 -6.50 -5.29
N THR A 216 -32.09 -6.65 -4.04
CA THR A 216 -33.49 -6.66 -3.59
C THR A 216 -34.09 -5.27 -3.32
N HIS A 217 -33.32 -4.18 -3.47
CA HIS A 217 -33.81 -2.82 -3.24
C HIS A 217 -33.85 -1.90 -4.46
N ILE A 218 -33.66 -2.45 -5.67
CA ILE A 218 -33.97 -1.74 -6.91
C ILE A 218 -35.30 -2.29 -7.43
N THR A 219 -36.40 -1.84 -6.83
CA THR A 219 -37.71 -1.86 -7.50
C THR A 219 -37.74 -0.62 -8.38
N LEU A 220 -37.62 -0.82 -9.69
CA LEU A 220 -38.02 0.16 -10.71
C LEU A 220 -39.53 0.37 -10.67
#